data_AF-M1DZQ2-F1
#
_entry.id   AF-M1DZQ2-F1
#
_cell.length_a   1.000
_cell.length_b   1.000
_cell.length_c   1.000
_cell.angle_alpha   90.00
_cell.angle_beta   90.00
_cell.angle_gamma   90.00
#
_symmetry.space_group_name_H-M   'P 1'
#
loop_
_entity.id
_entity.type
_entity.pdbx_description
1 polymer ?
#
loop_
_entity_poly.entity_id
_entity_poly.type
_entity_poly.pdbx_seq_one_letter_code
_entity_poly.pdbx_strand_id
1 'polypeptide(L)'
;MSPSVAKGLLNLKVLHIINCESMEEVITKEEQQGEGIMTLFPLLDRLELCKLPKLGHFFLTNHALEFPFLRNVEIGDCPEMKTFVQQGISVSTPILKWGDEEQEASDDDEAEPSHARS
;
A
#
# COMPACT_ATOMS: atom_id res chain seq x y z
N MET A 1 9.89 10.76 -8.13
CA MET A 1 9.07 11.86 -8.72
C MET A 1 8.39 12.57 -7.56
N SER A 2 8.17 13.90 -7.62
CA SER A 2 7.51 14.62 -6.53
C SER A 2 5.98 14.45 -6.62
N PRO A 3 5.24 14.40 -5.49
CA PRO A 3 3.79 14.14 -5.42
C PRO A 3 2.88 15.11 -6.21
N SER A 4 3.46 16.14 -6.82
CA SER A 4 2.77 17.17 -7.59
C SER A 4 2.43 16.76 -9.02
N VAL A 5 3.13 15.81 -9.63
CA VAL A 5 2.97 15.49 -11.06
C VAL A 5 1.67 14.70 -11.31
N ALA A 6 1.39 13.66 -10.51
CA ALA A 6 0.17 12.87 -10.65
C ALA A 6 -1.10 13.68 -10.31
N LYS A 7 -1.04 14.55 -9.29
CA LYS A 7 -2.14 15.48 -8.94
C LYS A 7 -2.37 16.57 -9.99
N GLY A 8 -1.37 16.90 -10.82
CA GLY A 8 -1.46 17.96 -11.83
C GLY A 8 -2.07 17.55 -13.18
N LEU A 9 -2.27 16.25 -13.40
CA LEU A 9 -2.65 15.70 -14.72
C LEU A 9 -4.15 15.41 -14.85
N LEU A 10 -5.00 16.28 -14.28
CA LEU A 10 -6.46 16.13 -14.31
C LEU A 10 -7.04 16.12 -15.73
N ASN A 11 -6.33 16.75 -16.68
CA ASN A 11 -6.73 16.84 -18.08
C ASN A 11 -6.02 15.83 -19.00
N LEU A 12 -5.27 14.87 -18.43
CA LEU A 12 -4.56 13.87 -19.23
C LEU A 12 -5.57 12.91 -19.87
N LYS A 13 -5.59 12.90 -21.21
CA LYS A 13 -6.43 12.00 -22.00
C LYS A 13 -5.68 10.77 -22.50
N VAL A 14 -4.37 10.89 -22.74
CA VAL A 14 -3.56 9.83 -23.31
C VAL A 14 -2.25 9.74 -22.52
N LEU A 15 -1.92 8.55 -22.05
CA LEU A 15 -0.67 8.26 -21.35
C LEU A 15 0.07 7.13 -22.07
N HIS A 16 1.26 7.43 -22.61
CA HIS A 16 2.15 6.45 -23.20
C HIS A 16 3.44 6.38 -22.37
N ILE A 17 3.80 5.18 -21.93
CA ILE A 17 5.05 4.90 -21.23
C ILE A 17 5.73 3.78 -22.00
N ILE A 18 6.82 4.12 -22.68
CA ILE A 18 7.48 3.25 -23.65
C ILE A 18 8.99 3.22 -23.37
N ASN A 19 9.61 2.04 -23.43
CA ASN A 19 11.06 1.84 -23.30
C ASN A 19 11.68 2.38 -21.99
N CYS A 20 11.01 2.22 -20.86
CA CYS A 20 11.56 2.63 -19.55
C CYS A 20 12.09 1.42 -18.77
N GLU A 21 13.38 1.15 -18.90
CA GLU A 21 14.05 -0.06 -18.36
C GLU A 21 14.14 -0.10 -16.83
N SER A 22 14.06 1.05 -16.17
CA SER A 22 14.20 1.17 -14.71
C SER A 22 12.89 1.46 -13.99
N MET A 23 11.76 1.51 -14.70
CA MET A 23 10.47 1.85 -14.10
C MET A 23 9.88 0.60 -13.44
N GLU A 24 9.75 0.66 -12.11
CA GLU A 24 9.18 -0.43 -11.30
C GLU A 24 7.69 -0.20 -11.02
N GLU A 25 7.29 1.07 -10.84
CA GLU A 25 5.92 1.50 -10.56
C GLU A 25 5.64 2.83 -11.27
N VAL A 26 4.41 3.05 -11.73
CA VAL A 26 4.02 4.34 -12.34
C VAL A 26 3.50 5.31 -11.27
N ILE A 27 2.68 4.83 -10.34
CA ILE A 27 2.13 5.65 -9.24
C ILE A 27 2.30 4.93 -7.91
N THR A 28 2.90 5.64 -6.95
CA THR A 28 3.24 5.10 -5.63
C THR A 28 2.17 5.42 -4.59
N LYS A 29 2.19 4.67 -3.47
CA LYS A 29 1.29 4.84 -2.33
C LYS A 29 1.43 6.21 -1.65
N GLU A 30 2.64 6.77 -1.65
CA GLU A 30 2.96 8.05 -0.97
C GLU A 30 2.28 9.26 -1.64
N GLU A 31 1.88 9.13 -2.91
CA GLU A 31 1.16 10.17 -3.63
C GLU A 31 -0.34 10.22 -3.29
N GLN A 32 -0.81 9.30 -2.43
CA GLN A 32 -2.22 9.12 -2.07
C GLN A 32 -2.51 9.71 -0.70
N GLN A 33 -3.18 10.86 -0.70
CA GLN A 33 -3.55 11.58 0.52
C GLN A 33 -5.07 11.76 0.55
N GLY A 34 -5.74 11.13 1.53
CA GLY A 34 -7.20 11.19 1.72
C GLY A 34 -7.81 9.82 2.02
N GLU A 35 -9.05 9.80 2.52
CA GLU A 35 -9.86 8.60 2.66
C GLU A 35 -10.90 8.55 1.52
N GLY A 36 -11.18 7.35 0.97
CA GLY A 36 -12.20 7.15 -0.06
C GLY A 36 -11.70 6.63 -1.42
N ILE A 37 -12.53 6.77 -2.45
CA ILE A 37 -12.22 6.42 -3.84
C ILE A 37 -11.29 7.49 -4.42
N MET A 38 -10.20 7.07 -5.06
CA MET A 38 -9.30 8.00 -5.76
C MET A 38 -9.53 7.96 -7.26
N THR A 39 -9.98 9.08 -7.82
CA THR A 39 -10.08 9.27 -9.27
C THR A 39 -8.78 9.91 -9.77
N LEU A 40 -7.94 9.09 -10.39
CA LEU A 40 -6.66 9.54 -10.94
C LEU A 40 -6.76 9.55 -12.45
N PHE A 41 -6.33 10.67 -13.03
CA PHE A 41 -6.55 10.98 -14.44
C PHE A 41 -8.04 10.83 -14.84
N PRO A 42 -8.92 11.71 -14.31
CA PRO A 42 -10.36 11.61 -14.49
C PRO A 42 -10.80 11.76 -15.95
N LEU A 43 -9.91 12.09 -16.88
CA LEU A 43 -10.19 12.21 -18.31
C LEU A 43 -9.36 11.24 -19.17
N LEU A 44 -8.65 10.30 -18.56
CA LEU A 44 -7.81 9.35 -19.29
C LEU A 44 -8.68 8.44 -20.15
N ASP A 45 -8.34 8.39 -21.42
CA ASP A 45 -9.05 7.68 -22.48
C ASP A 45 -8.22 6.51 -23.01
N ARG A 46 -6.91 6.74 -23.19
CA ARG A 46 -5.95 5.74 -23.70
C ARG A 46 -4.72 5.63 -22.82
N LEU A 47 -4.38 4.38 -22.48
CA LEU A 47 -3.16 4.02 -21.75
C LEU A 47 -2.35 3.01 -22.57
N GLU A 48 -1.07 3.30 -22.77
CA GLU A 48 -0.12 2.42 -23.46
C GLU A 48 1.12 2.21 -22.61
N LEU A 49 1.40 0.96 -22.25
CA LEU A 49 2.57 0.52 -21.49
C LEU A 49 3.37 -0.46 -22.36
N CYS A 50 4.56 -0.08 -22.81
CA CYS A 50 5.32 -0.90 -23.74
C CYS A 50 6.81 -0.97 -23.38
N LYS A 51 7.40 -2.17 -23.39
CA LYS A 51 8.85 -2.39 -23.16
C LYS A 51 9.29 -1.83 -21.80
N LEU A 52 8.62 -2.31 -20.75
CA LEU A 52 8.86 -1.93 -19.36
C LEU A 52 9.29 -3.19 -18.58
N PRO A 53 10.56 -3.61 -18.71
CA PRO A 53 11.02 -4.91 -18.22
C PRO A 53 10.85 -5.10 -16.71
N LYS A 54 10.97 -4.01 -15.92
CA LYS A 54 10.90 -4.05 -14.45
C LYS A 54 9.56 -3.61 -13.86
N LEU A 55 8.59 -3.25 -14.70
CA LEU A 55 7.32 -2.73 -14.20
C LEU A 55 6.57 -3.87 -13.51
N GLY A 56 6.40 -3.82 -12.20
CA GLY A 56 5.67 -4.83 -11.44
C GLY A 56 4.16 -4.60 -11.46
N HIS A 57 3.76 -3.34 -11.33
CA HIS A 57 2.37 -2.88 -11.30
C HIS A 57 2.26 -1.44 -11.79
N PHE A 58 1.10 -1.08 -12.35
CA PHE A 58 0.85 0.31 -12.74
C PHE A 58 0.56 1.18 -11.50
N PHE A 59 -0.18 0.64 -10.53
CA PHE A 59 -0.68 1.40 -9.40
C PHE A 59 -0.58 0.63 -8.08
N LEU A 60 0.04 1.20 -7.03
CA LEU A 60 0.05 0.63 -5.68
C LEU A 60 -0.86 1.43 -4.75
N THR A 61 -1.99 0.89 -4.30
CA THR A 61 -2.98 1.66 -3.51
C THR A 61 -3.69 0.86 -2.43
N ASN A 62 -4.19 1.57 -1.42
CA ASN A 62 -5.15 1.03 -0.46
C ASN A 62 -6.60 1.45 -0.76
N HIS A 63 -6.80 2.23 -1.83
CA HIS A 63 -8.07 2.82 -2.22
C HIS A 63 -8.67 2.10 -3.43
N ALA A 64 -9.99 2.20 -3.58
CA ALA A 64 -10.61 1.87 -4.85
C ALA A 64 -10.25 2.94 -5.89
N LEU A 65 -9.89 2.50 -7.09
CA LEU A 65 -9.56 3.37 -8.22
C LEU A 65 -10.69 3.37 -9.22
N GLU A 66 -10.92 4.54 -9.82
CA GLU A 66 -11.88 4.69 -10.90
C GLU A 66 -11.25 5.42 -12.08
N PHE A 67 -11.44 4.86 -13.27
CA PHE A 67 -11.03 5.44 -14.56
C PHE A 67 -12.28 5.63 -15.44
N PRO A 68 -13.08 6.68 -15.22
CA PRO A 68 -14.44 6.77 -15.77
C PRO A 68 -14.50 6.88 -17.30
N PHE A 69 -13.41 7.28 -17.96
CA PHE A 69 -13.36 7.46 -19.42
C PHE A 69 -12.34 6.57 -20.13
N LEU A 70 -11.67 5.65 -19.41
CA LEU A 70 -10.61 4.83 -20.00
C LEU A 70 -11.24 3.79 -20.94
N ARG A 71 -10.98 3.93 -22.24
CA ARG A 71 -11.53 3.06 -23.28
C ARG A 71 -10.50 2.10 -23.84
N ASN A 72 -9.23 2.49 -23.88
CA ASN A 72 -8.17 1.72 -24.52
C ASN A 72 -7.00 1.51 -23.56
N VAL A 73 -6.64 0.24 -23.36
CA VAL A 73 -5.46 -0.16 -22.60
C VAL A 73 -4.65 -1.13 -23.45
N GLU A 74 -3.41 -0.75 -23.73
CA GLU A 74 -2.43 -1.57 -24.46
C GLU A 74 -1.23 -1.82 -23.55
N ILE A 75 -0.90 -3.09 -23.35
CA ILE A 75 0.25 -3.53 -22.55
C ILE A 75 1.06 -4.51 -23.39
N GLY A 76 2.32 -4.20 -23.64
CA GLY A 76 3.23 -5.03 -24.43
C GLY A 76 4.64 -5.07 -23.84
N ASP A 77 5.31 -6.21 -23.91
CA ASP A 77 6.70 -6.35 -23.44
C ASP A 77 6.95 -5.86 -22.00
N CYS A 78 6.05 -6.21 -21.07
CA CYS A 78 6.17 -5.91 -19.63
C CYS A 78 6.27 -7.22 -18.80
N PRO A 79 7.39 -7.96 -18.87
CA PRO A 79 7.53 -9.32 -18.33
C PRO A 79 7.37 -9.44 -16.80
N GLU A 80 7.76 -8.42 -16.03
CA GLU A 80 7.63 -8.44 -14.56
C GLU A 80 6.24 -8.01 -14.07
N MET A 81 5.38 -7.52 -14.98
CA MET A 81 4.09 -6.96 -14.62
C MET A 81 3.09 -8.08 -14.29
N LYS A 82 2.69 -8.17 -13.02
CA LYS A 82 1.78 -9.22 -12.54
C LYS A 82 0.34 -8.75 -12.47
N THR A 83 0.14 -7.51 -12.07
CA THR A 83 -1.20 -6.93 -11.92
C THR A 83 -1.20 -5.50 -12.43
N PHE A 84 -2.36 -5.05 -12.90
CA PHE A 84 -2.55 -3.64 -13.25
C PHE A 84 -2.54 -2.77 -11.99
N VAL A 85 -3.33 -3.15 -10.99
CA VAL A 85 -3.38 -2.50 -9.68
C VAL A 85 -2.92 -3.49 -8.62
N GLN A 86 -2.01 -3.08 -7.76
CA GLN A 86 -1.62 -3.79 -6.55
C GLN A 86 -2.28 -3.12 -5.34
N GLN A 87 -3.06 -3.90 -4.59
CA GLN A 87 -3.61 -3.44 -3.32
C GLN A 87 -2.55 -3.56 -2.23
N GLY A 88 -2.27 -2.45 -1.52
CA GLY A 88 -1.37 -2.46 -0.38
C GLY A 88 -2.05 -3.12 0.83
N ILE A 89 -1.76 -4.39 1.07
CA ILE A 89 -2.23 -5.08 2.27
C ILE A 89 -1.54 -4.44 3.49
N SER A 90 -2.31 -3.77 4.35
CA SER A 90 -1.83 -3.37 5.67
C SER A 90 -2.09 -4.53 6.64
N VAL A 91 -1.09 -5.38 6.87
CA VAL A 91 -1.18 -6.40 7.91
C VAL A 91 -0.78 -5.76 9.23
N SER A 92 -1.77 -5.31 10.00
CA SER A 92 -1.57 -4.95 11.39
C SER A 92 -1.71 -6.21 12.24
N THR A 93 -0.63 -6.97 12.36
CA THR A 93 -0.60 -8.10 13.31
C THR A 93 -0.44 -7.52 14.71
N PRO A 94 -1.42 -7.61 15.62
CA PRO A 94 -1.17 -7.29 17.02
C PRO A 94 -0.12 -8.27 17.52
N ILE A 95 0.96 -7.73 18.11
CA ILE A 95 2.09 -8.49 18.65
C ILE A 95 1.55 -9.59 19.58
N LEU A 96 1.76 -10.86 19.22
CA LEU A 96 1.53 -11.98 20.13
C LEU A 96 2.62 -11.92 21.19
N LYS A 97 2.30 -11.40 22.38
CA LYS A 97 3.17 -11.57 23.54
C LYS A 97 3.07 -13.03 23.98
N TRP A 98 4.11 -13.81 23.68
CA TRP A 98 4.32 -15.08 24.33
C TRP A 98 4.60 -14.80 25.81
N GLY A 99 3.72 -15.28 26.68
CA GLY A 99 3.94 -15.24 28.12
C GLY A 99 4.72 -16.48 28.51
N ASP A 100 5.95 -16.29 28.97
CA ASP A 100 6.65 -17.34 29.71
C ASP A 100 6.13 -17.31 31.15
N GLU A 101 5.14 -18.16 31.43
CA GLU A 101 4.93 -18.68 32.79
C GLU A 101 5.95 -19.80 32.99
N GLU A 102 7.00 -19.53 33.77
CA GLU A 102 7.66 -20.59 34.55
C GLU A 102 7.78 -20.12 36.00
N GLN A 103 7.17 -20.93 36.85
CA GLN A 103 6.97 -20.76 38.27
C GLN A 103 7.98 -21.64 39.00
N GLU A 104 8.67 -21.11 40.01
CA GLU A 104 9.31 -21.93 41.05
C GLU A 104 9.20 -21.21 42.41
N ALA A 105 8.82 -21.99 43.43
CA ALA A 105 8.70 -21.65 44.86
C ALA A 105 10.06 -21.24 45.47
N SER A 106 10.24 -20.71 46.67
CA SER A 106 9.66 -20.86 48.02
C SER A 106 10.18 -19.65 48.85
N ASP A 107 9.67 -19.26 50.01
CA ASP A 107 9.71 -19.95 51.30
C ASP A 107 8.68 -19.31 52.25
N ASP A 108 7.96 -20.19 52.94
CA ASP A 108 7.20 -19.89 54.16
C ASP A 108 8.15 -19.40 55.27
N ASP A 109 7.82 -18.29 55.93
CA ASP A 109 8.18 -18.08 57.35
C ASP A 109 7.23 -17.08 58.04
N GLU A 110 6.36 -17.67 58.86
CA GLU A 110 5.98 -17.28 60.23
C GLU A 110 5.36 -15.89 60.55
N ALA A 111 4.06 -15.98 60.85
CA ALA A 111 3.33 -15.40 62.01
C ALA A 111 3.33 -13.87 62.31
N GLU A 112 2.16 -13.28 62.05
CA GLU A 112 1.34 -12.33 62.86
C GLU A 112 1.83 -11.99 64.31
N PRO A 113 1.51 -10.80 64.89
CA PRO A 113 0.12 -10.33 64.89
C PRO A 113 -0.19 -8.82 64.91
N SER A 114 -1.39 -8.53 64.40
CA SER A 114 -2.42 -7.57 64.89
C SER A 114 -1.97 -6.28 65.60
N HIS A 115 -2.48 -5.14 65.12
CA HIS A 115 -3.43 -4.33 65.92
C HIS A 115 -4.20 -3.31 65.06
N ALA A 116 -5.43 -3.11 65.49
CA ALA A 116 -6.53 -2.46 64.78
C ALA A 116 -6.45 -0.93 64.70
N ARG A 117 -7.00 -0.43 63.58
CA ARG A 117 -7.75 0.81 63.35
C ARG A 117 -8.06 1.69 64.59
N SER A 118 -7.69 2.96 64.54
CA SER A 118 -8.59 4.14 64.62
C SER A 118 -7.83 5.41 64.22
#